data_AF-A0AA90TL14-F1
#
_entry.id   AF-A0AA90TL14-F1
#
_cell.length_a   1.000
_cell.length_b   1.000
_cell.length_c   1.000
_cell.angle_alpha   90.00
_cell.angle_beta   90.00
_cell.angle_gamma   90.00
#
_symmetry.space_group_name_H-M   'P 1'
#
loop_
_entity.id
_entity.type
_entity.pdbx_description
1 polymer ?
#
loop_
_entity_poly.entity_id
_entity_poly.type
_entity_poly.pdbx_seq_one_letter_code
_entity_poly.pdbx_strand_id
1 'polypeptide(L)'
;MENSSGKASSSTAISLSIVDGWSMTMKIDLTTIREYAAHSGLSEATAQRIAVEEAFLRRAALVDGPFMLKGSYVTSQQIDEGWRRIPGDLDWAGLEGVDAGVLTAWVTAVTETELDDGIRFRSFSENAFWRMIEYAMDDDFPTVNTDIVAWIGEHKLEIRDMDVSFGLKLEPPPQPLLYRPRFGAPFMVQKSVAAELQMAWKLHQCLVRPRFKDMLDLILLLRANTVDVKLVWTALEDECRHDKTPLEHFNWLLDRTIGEHPAWRRLSNGRYDAGECFSVWRSALAANGALQLWECQLTEVYIGGRDLLWVEFEQLVAELAMLLERAGFARVAPADSASVQQRVAPPSASLIDTLARWIGRRD
;
A
#
# COMPACT_ATOMS: atom_id res chain seq x y z
N MET A 1 52.11 27.84 -44.76
CA MET A 1 52.17 26.58 -44.00
C MET A 1 51.13 26.71 -42.91
N GLU A 2 49.84 26.60 -43.23
CA GLU A 2 49.07 25.36 -43.47
C GLU A 2 49.02 24.38 -42.29
N ASN A 3 47.77 24.00 -42.01
CA ASN A 3 47.19 22.95 -41.17
C ASN A 3 47.08 23.20 -39.66
N SER A 4 45.89 23.43 -39.08
CA SER A 4 44.58 22.75 -39.12
C SER A 4 44.44 21.61 -38.10
N SER A 5 43.59 21.83 -37.10
CA SER A 5 42.53 20.89 -36.66
C SER A 5 41.93 21.42 -35.36
N GLY A 6 40.69 21.88 -35.44
CA GLY A 6 39.87 22.21 -34.28
C GLY A 6 39.30 20.96 -33.63
N LYS A 7 38.81 21.14 -32.40
CA LYS A 7 37.59 20.49 -31.92
C LYS A 7 37.02 21.30 -30.75
N ALA A 8 35.95 22.02 -31.06
CA ALA A 8 34.95 22.43 -30.09
C ALA A 8 33.96 21.26 -29.91
N SER A 9 33.63 20.91 -28.67
CA SER A 9 32.40 20.19 -28.31
C SER A 9 32.08 20.55 -26.86
N SER A 10 31.26 21.58 -26.67
CA SER A 10 29.83 21.44 -26.37
C SER A 10 29.59 20.86 -24.98
N SER A 11 29.66 21.73 -23.96
CA SER A 11 28.97 21.48 -22.70
C SER A 11 27.48 21.63 -22.98
N THR A 12 26.80 20.53 -23.24
CA THR A 12 25.35 20.51 -23.29
C THR A 12 24.87 20.57 -21.84
N ALA A 13 24.70 21.80 -21.33
CA ALA A 13 23.78 22.06 -20.24
C ALA A 13 22.42 21.56 -20.72
N ILE A 14 22.00 20.39 -20.24
CA ILE A 14 20.64 19.92 -20.45
C ILE A 14 19.75 20.87 -19.67
N SER A 15 19.02 21.67 -20.43
CA SER A 15 18.02 22.62 -19.99
C SER A 15 17.02 21.92 -19.07
N LEU A 16 17.17 22.12 -17.75
CA LEU A 16 16.10 22.00 -16.77
C LEU A 16 15.10 23.12 -17.07
N SER A 17 14.26 22.91 -18.07
CA SER A 17 13.17 23.82 -18.40
C SER A 17 12.03 22.99 -18.97
N ILE A 18 11.19 22.46 -18.08
CA ILE A 18 9.74 22.20 -18.15
C ILE A 18 9.44 21.35 -16.91
N VAL A 19 9.49 21.95 -15.72
CA VAL A 19 8.82 21.43 -14.51
C VAL A 19 8.37 22.59 -13.60
N ASP A 20 8.96 23.77 -13.75
CA ASP A 20 8.55 24.96 -13.01
C ASP A 20 7.47 25.75 -13.77
N GLY A 21 6.21 25.36 -13.55
CA GLY A 21 5.06 26.07 -14.13
C GLY A 21 3.69 25.75 -13.53
N TRP A 22 3.62 24.93 -12.47
CA TRP A 22 2.36 24.55 -11.82
C TRP A 22 2.27 25.19 -10.44
N SER A 23 2.21 26.52 -10.39
CA SER A 23 1.97 27.29 -9.16
C SER A 23 0.99 28.43 -9.43
N MET A 24 -0.29 28.07 -9.50
CA MET A 24 -1.42 28.83 -8.97
C MET A 24 -2.54 27.81 -8.76
N THR A 25 -3.23 27.88 -7.63
CA THR A 25 -4.41 27.09 -7.23
C THR A 25 -5.27 26.62 -8.42
N MET A 26 -4.94 25.47 -8.99
CA MET A 26 -5.82 24.81 -9.96
C MET A 26 -6.83 24.02 -9.17
N LYS A 27 -8.11 24.39 -9.29
CA LYS A 27 -9.21 23.54 -8.87
C LYS A 27 -9.10 22.23 -9.65
N ILE A 28 -9.19 21.12 -8.95
CA ILE A 28 -9.22 19.81 -9.55
C ILE A 28 -10.54 19.69 -10.31
N ASP A 29 -10.48 19.52 -11.62
CA ASP A 29 -11.63 19.30 -12.47
C ASP A 29 -11.44 18.10 -13.40
N LEU A 30 -12.52 17.70 -14.07
CA LEU A 30 -12.49 16.54 -14.97
C LEU A 30 -11.52 16.75 -16.14
N THR A 31 -11.28 17.98 -16.60
CA THR A 31 -10.37 18.25 -17.71
C THR A 31 -8.93 17.97 -17.29
N THR A 32 -8.49 18.53 -16.16
CA THR A 32 -7.14 18.29 -15.62
C THR A 32 -6.92 16.81 -15.29
N ILE A 33 -7.93 16.11 -14.79
CA ILE A 33 -7.84 14.66 -14.53
C ILE A 33 -7.68 13.86 -15.82
N ARG A 34 -8.43 14.20 -16.88
CA ARG A 34 -8.30 13.53 -18.19
C ARG A 34 -6.93 13.75 -18.81
N GLU A 35 -6.42 14.97 -18.74
CA GLU A 35 -5.07 15.29 -19.23
C GLU A 35 -4.01 14.50 -18.47
N TYR A 36 -4.12 14.42 -17.14
CA TYR A 36 -3.24 13.58 -16.33
C TYR A 36 -3.35 12.10 -16.68
N ALA A 37 -4.56 11.57 -16.83
CA ALA A 37 -4.79 10.16 -17.21
C ALA A 37 -4.14 9.84 -18.56
N ALA A 38 -4.36 10.69 -19.57
CA ALA A 38 -3.78 10.53 -20.90
C ALA A 38 -2.24 10.62 -20.88
N HIS A 39 -1.67 11.54 -20.09
CA HIS A 39 -0.22 11.69 -19.97
C HIS A 39 0.44 10.51 -19.23
N SER A 40 -0.19 10.04 -18.16
CA SER A 40 0.33 8.96 -17.31
C SER A 40 0.02 7.56 -17.84
N GLY A 41 -0.91 7.42 -18.79
CA GLY A 41 -1.38 6.12 -19.28
C GLY A 41 -2.32 5.39 -18.31
N LEU A 42 -2.89 6.10 -17.33
CA LEU A 42 -3.92 5.58 -16.43
C LEU A 42 -5.30 5.62 -17.08
N SER A 43 -6.21 4.77 -16.59
CA SER A 43 -7.63 4.97 -16.89
C SER A 43 -8.13 6.26 -16.24
N GLU A 44 -9.06 6.96 -16.91
CA GLU A 44 -9.69 8.15 -16.33
C GLU A 44 -10.36 7.83 -14.98
N ALA A 45 -11.00 6.67 -14.85
CA ALA A 45 -11.62 6.24 -13.59
C ALA A 45 -10.61 6.11 -12.45
N THR A 46 -9.44 5.52 -12.71
CA THR A 46 -8.35 5.42 -11.74
C THR A 46 -7.83 6.80 -11.36
N ALA A 47 -7.64 7.69 -12.33
CA ALA A 47 -7.17 9.05 -12.06
C ALA A 47 -8.17 9.88 -11.25
N GLN A 48 -9.47 9.76 -11.54
CA GLN A 48 -10.54 10.41 -10.76
C GLN A 48 -10.58 9.89 -9.33
N ARG A 49 -10.49 8.57 -9.13
CA ARG A 49 -10.43 7.97 -7.80
C ARG A 49 -9.26 8.52 -7.00
N ILE A 50 -8.05 8.54 -7.57
CA ILE A 50 -6.87 9.06 -6.87
C ILE A 50 -7.02 10.55 -6.55
N ALA A 51 -7.60 11.35 -7.45
CA ALA A 51 -7.85 12.77 -7.18
C ALA A 51 -8.77 12.97 -5.95
N VAL A 52 -9.81 12.16 -5.82
CA VAL A 52 -10.73 12.20 -4.66
C VAL A 52 -10.04 11.68 -3.39
N GLU A 53 -9.32 10.56 -3.48
CA GLU A 53 -8.61 9.96 -2.34
C GLU A 53 -7.52 10.91 -1.81
N GLU A 54 -6.74 11.56 -2.67
CA GLU A 54 -5.75 12.57 -2.24
C GLU A 54 -6.40 13.82 -1.67
N ALA A 55 -7.59 14.20 -2.15
CA ALA A 55 -8.38 15.29 -1.56
C ALA A 55 -8.92 14.93 -0.16
N PHE A 56 -9.24 13.66 0.07
CA PHE A 56 -9.56 13.14 1.40
C PHE A 56 -8.32 13.17 2.31
N LEU A 57 -7.18 12.66 1.84
CA LEU A 57 -5.91 12.67 2.59
C LEU A 57 -5.50 14.09 3.01
N ARG A 58 -5.69 15.08 2.13
CA ARG A 58 -5.42 16.49 2.45
C ARG A 58 -6.28 17.00 3.59
N ARG A 59 -7.58 16.71 3.57
CA ARG A 59 -8.51 17.07 4.66
C ARG A 59 -8.18 16.31 5.94
N ALA A 60 -7.87 15.02 5.84
CA ALA A 60 -7.42 14.19 6.96
C ALA A 60 -6.17 14.77 7.65
N ALA A 61 -5.21 15.27 6.86
CA ALA A 61 -4.02 15.94 7.37
C ALA A 61 -4.31 17.28 8.07
N LEU A 62 -5.35 18.01 7.66
CA LEU A 62 -5.76 19.28 8.29
C LEU A 62 -6.54 19.07 9.59
N VAL A 63 -7.47 18.12 9.59
CA VAL A 63 -8.26 17.77 10.79
C VAL A 63 -7.34 17.19 11.86
N ASP A 64 -6.33 16.42 11.44
CA ASP A 64 -5.51 15.54 12.27
C ASP A 64 -6.38 14.54 13.05
N GLY A 65 -5.79 13.45 13.50
CA GLY A 65 -6.54 12.44 14.23
C GLY A 65 -5.63 11.40 14.85
N PRO A 66 -6.15 10.56 15.74
CA PRO A 66 -5.41 9.45 16.32
C PRO A 66 -5.30 8.29 15.32
N PHE A 67 -4.97 8.58 14.06
CA PHE A 67 -4.83 7.62 12.98
C PHE A 67 -3.51 7.84 12.26
N MET A 68 -2.84 6.75 11.91
CA MET A 68 -1.62 6.76 11.12
C MET A 68 -1.93 6.29 9.69
N LEU A 69 -1.53 7.10 8.71
CA LEU A 69 -1.63 6.72 7.30
C LEU A 69 -0.66 5.57 6.99
N LYS A 70 -1.13 4.53 6.30
CA LYS A 70 -0.31 3.39 5.88
C LYS A 70 -0.60 3.01 4.43
N GLY A 71 -0.08 1.86 4.03
CA GLY A 71 -0.47 1.21 2.79
C GLY A 71 0.11 1.89 1.54
N SER A 72 -0.51 1.60 0.41
CA SER A 72 0.06 1.89 -0.91
C SER A 72 0.24 3.38 -1.21
N TYR A 73 -0.58 4.23 -0.59
CA TYR A 73 -0.41 5.69 -0.65
C TYR A 73 0.92 6.13 -0.05
N VAL A 74 1.30 5.59 1.12
CA VAL A 74 2.62 5.86 1.72
C VAL A 74 3.75 5.21 0.92
N THR A 75 3.57 3.96 0.46
CA THR A 75 4.58 3.28 -0.37
C THR A 75 4.98 4.13 -1.58
N SER A 76 3.99 4.73 -2.26
CA SER A 76 4.23 5.57 -3.45
C SER A 76 5.09 6.82 -3.14
N GLN A 77 5.17 7.25 -1.89
CA GLN A 77 5.97 8.41 -1.47
C GLN A 77 7.40 8.03 -1.06
N GLN A 78 7.67 6.74 -0.86
CA GLN A 78 8.93 6.20 -0.35
C GLN A 78 9.77 5.49 -1.41
N ILE A 79 9.38 5.57 -2.68
CA ILE A 79 10.07 4.90 -3.78
C ILE A 79 10.42 5.87 -4.90
N ASP A 80 11.47 5.55 -5.66
CA ASP A 80 11.83 6.27 -6.88
C ASP A 80 10.71 6.14 -7.92
N GLU A 81 10.45 7.24 -8.63
CA GLU A 81 9.38 7.33 -9.63
C GLU A 81 8.02 6.85 -9.08
N GLY A 82 7.72 7.14 -7.81
CA GLY A 82 6.55 6.62 -7.10
C GLY A 82 5.19 6.95 -7.72
N TRP A 83 5.13 7.93 -8.63
CA TRP A 83 3.98 8.16 -9.50
C TRP A 83 3.58 6.92 -10.32
N ARG A 84 4.52 6.00 -10.58
CA ARG A 84 4.26 4.72 -11.25
C ARG A 84 3.49 3.75 -10.38
N ARG A 85 3.67 3.76 -9.07
CA ARG A 85 2.93 2.88 -8.16
C ARG A 85 1.53 3.44 -7.98
N ILE A 86 0.54 2.75 -8.54
CA ILE A 86 -0.87 3.14 -8.47
C ILE A 86 -1.43 2.74 -7.10
N PRO A 87 -1.67 3.68 -6.17
CA PRO A 87 -2.20 3.33 -4.87
C PRO A 87 -3.56 2.61 -5.01
N GLY A 88 -3.81 1.62 -4.16
CA GLY A 88 -5.06 0.89 -4.06
C GLY A 88 -6.01 1.62 -3.11
N ASP A 89 -6.08 1.17 -1.88
CA ASP A 89 -7.10 1.57 -0.90
C ASP A 89 -6.61 2.71 0.01
N LEU A 90 -7.53 3.38 0.71
CA LEU A 90 -7.23 4.32 1.78
C LEU A 90 -7.00 3.56 3.09
N ASP A 91 -5.74 3.21 3.35
CA ASP A 91 -5.36 2.45 4.54
C ASP A 91 -4.94 3.33 5.73
N TRP A 92 -5.53 3.06 6.90
CA TRP A 92 -5.16 3.70 8.17
C TRP A 92 -4.96 2.67 9.28
N ALA A 93 -4.16 3.04 10.29
CA ALA A 93 -4.07 2.34 11.56
C ALA A 93 -4.59 3.24 12.69
N GLY A 94 -5.52 2.74 13.50
CA GLY A 94 -5.95 3.41 14.73
C GLY A 94 -4.86 3.35 15.79
N LEU A 95 -4.58 4.50 16.43
CA LEU A 95 -3.65 4.57 17.56
C LEU A 95 -4.33 4.10 18.86
N GLU A 96 -3.55 4.01 19.94
CA GLU A 96 -4.04 3.56 21.24
C GLU A 96 -5.27 4.38 21.71
N GLY A 97 -6.29 3.68 22.20
CA GLY A 97 -7.49 4.30 22.76
C GLY A 97 -8.53 4.78 21.75
N VAL A 98 -8.34 4.52 20.46
CA VAL A 98 -9.37 4.81 19.44
C VAL A 98 -10.54 3.84 19.55
N ASP A 99 -11.75 4.39 19.53
CA ASP A 99 -12.98 3.63 19.40
C ASP A 99 -13.80 4.07 18.16
N ALA A 100 -14.92 3.39 17.99
CA ALA A 100 -15.99 3.68 17.04
C ALA A 100 -16.39 5.15 16.90
N GLY A 101 -16.60 5.82 18.04
CA GLY A 101 -17.08 7.19 18.11
C GLY A 101 -15.98 8.15 17.66
N VAL A 102 -14.75 7.91 18.09
CA VAL A 102 -13.58 8.67 17.66
C VAL A 102 -13.35 8.53 16.16
N LEU A 103 -13.40 7.31 15.62
CA LEU A 103 -13.27 7.06 14.20
C LEU A 103 -14.39 7.72 13.39
N THR A 104 -15.64 7.56 13.81
CA THR A 104 -16.78 8.18 13.13
C THR A 104 -16.70 9.71 13.16
N ALA A 105 -16.40 10.30 14.31
CA ALA A 105 -16.25 11.75 14.46
C ALA A 105 -15.10 12.29 13.60
N TRP A 106 -13.98 11.58 13.53
CA TRP A 106 -12.85 11.96 12.68
C TRP A 106 -13.22 11.93 11.20
N VAL A 107 -13.80 10.82 10.69
CA VAL A 107 -14.20 10.76 9.28
C VAL A 107 -15.27 11.79 8.95
N THR A 108 -16.25 12.03 9.83
CA THR A 108 -17.20 13.12 9.70
C THR A 108 -16.49 14.47 9.55
N ALA A 109 -15.59 14.82 10.46
CA ALA A 109 -14.83 16.06 10.39
C ALA A 109 -14.01 16.18 9.10
N VAL A 110 -13.39 15.10 8.62
CA VAL A 110 -12.66 15.08 7.34
C VAL A 110 -13.60 15.37 6.18
N THR A 111 -14.75 14.70 6.11
CA THR A 111 -15.73 14.88 5.02
C THR A 111 -16.47 16.22 5.06
N GLU A 112 -16.54 16.88 6.22
CA GLU A 112 -17.14 18.20 6.39
C GLU A 112 -16.13 19.35 6.26
N THR A 113 -14.84 19.04 6.17
CA THR A 113 -13.81 20.05 5.93
C THR A 113 -13.89 20.56 4.50
N GLU A 114 -14.32 21.80 4.33
CA GLU A 114 -14.39 22.47 3.04
C GLU A 114 -13.02 23.00 2.62
N LEU A 115 -12.62 22.67 1.38
CA LEU A 115 -11.48 23.26 0.70
C LEU A 115 -11.91 23.64 -0.72
N ASP A 116 -11.44 24.78 -1.22
CA ASP A 116 -11.73 25.20 -2.60
C ASP A 116 -10.80 24.51 -3.63
N ASP A 117 -10.73 23.18 -3.56
CA ASP A 117 -9.88 22.33 -4.41
C ASP A 117 -10.66 21.63 -5.52
N GLY A 118 -11.95 21.92 -5.68
CA GLY A 118 -12.82 21.32 -6.71
C GLY A 118 -13.45 19.99 -6.32
N ILE A 119 -13.10 19.44 -5.14
CA ILE A 119 -13.69 18.21 -4.59
C ILE A 119 -14.62 18.54 -3.43
N ARG A 120 -15.80 17.93 -3.43
CA ARG A 120 -16.74 17.98 -2.30
C ARG A 120 -17.04 16.57 -1.82
N PHE A 121 -17.18 16.40 -0.52
CA PHE A 121 -17.56 15.14 0.10
C PHE A 121 -18.98 15.22 0.63
N ARG A 122 -19.66 14.08 0.67
CA ARG A 122 -20.90 13.96 1.47
C ARG A 122 -20.47 13.87 2.91
N SER A 123 -21.15 14.56 3.83
CA SER A 123 -20.85 14.36 5.24
C SER A 123 -21.01 12.89 5.59
N PHE A 124 -20.00 12.32 6.24
CA PHE A 124 -20.05 10.94 6.67
C PHE A 124 -21.20 10.70 7.65
N SER A 125 -21.62 11.73 8.42
CA SER A 125 -22.73 11.62 9.36
C SER A 125 -24.08 11.29 8.69
N GLU A 126 -24.24 11.63 7.41
CA GLU A 126 -25.47 11.33 6.65
C GLU A 126 -25.66 9.84 6.38
N ASN A 127 -24.58 9.05 6.41
CA ASN A 127 -24.62 7.61 6.15
C ASN A 127 -23.41 6.92 6.79
N ALA A 128 -23.20 7.13 8.08
CA ALA A 128 -22.10 6.54 8.81
C ALA A 128 -22.35 5.05 9.03
N PHE A 129 -21.44 4.21 8.55
CA PHE A 129 -21.48 2.78 8.82
C PHE A 129 -20.05 2.21 8.82
N TRP A 130 -19.89 1.06 9.44
CA TRP A 130 -18.63 0.32 9.48
C TRP A 130 -18.91 -1.16 9.24
N ARG A 131 -18.12 -1.79 8.38
CA ARG A 131 -18.19 -3.21 8.09
C ARG A 131 -16.91 -3.88 8.59
N MET A 132 -17.00 -4.97 9.33
CA MET A 132 -15.81 -5.81 9.57
C MET A 132 -15.32 -6.32 8.23
N ILE A 133 -14.02 -6.21 8.00
CA ILE A 133 -13.35 -7.03 7.00
C ILE A 133 -12.83 -8.26 7.72
N GLU A 134 -13.50 -9.39 7.54
CA GLU A 134 -12.86 -10.68 7.75
C GLU A 134 -11.97 -10.92 6.54
N TYR A 135 -10.70 -10.51 6.61
CA TYR A 135 -9.72 -11.15 5.76
C TYR A 135 -9.81 -12.64 6.12
N ALA A 136 -9.82 -13.55 5.13
CA ALA A 136 -9.92 -15.00 5.35
C ALA A 136 -8.65 -15.61 6.01
N MET A 137 -8.05 -14.85 6.90
CA MET A 137 -6.83 -15.04 7.66
C MET A 137 -7.31 -15.05 9.11
N ASP A 138 -7.38 -16.23 9.74
CA ASP A 138 -7.63 -16.30 11.19
C ASP A 138 -6.57 -15.43 11.88
N ASP A 139 -7.03 -14.47 12.67
CA ASP A 139 -6.22 -13.56 13.52
C ASP A 139 -5.53 -12.34 12.86
N ASP A 140 -5.80 -11.96 11.59
CA ASP A 140 -5.30 -10.66 11.07
C ASP A 140 -5.95 -9.48 11.83
N PHE A 141 -5.24 -8.35 11.93
CA PHE A 141 -5.64 -7.21 12.77
C PHE A 141 -7.10 -6.84 12.54
N PRO A 142 -7.91 -6.65 13.61
CA PRO A 142 -9.28 -6.25 13.44
C PRO A 142 -9.37 -5.00 12.57
N THR A 143 -9.95 -5.17 11.39
CA THR A 143 -10.01 -4.14 10.35
C THR A 143 -11.45 -3.90 9.99
N VAL A 144 -11.79 -2.62 9.88
CA VAL A 144 -13.11 -2.19 9.42
C VAL A 144 -12.99 -1.33 8.19
N ASN A 145 -14.07 -1.32 7.43
CA ASN A 145 -14.17 -0.61 6.19
C ASN A 145 -15.43 0.23 6.10
N THR A 146 -15.33 1.33 5.36
CA THR A 146 -16.47 2.17 4.98
C THR A 146 -16.35 2.64 3.53
N ASP A 147 -17.48 3.12 3.00
CA ASP A 147 -17.54 3.86 1.75
C ASP A 147 -17.57 5.37 2.02
N ILE A 148 -16.91 6.15 1.16
CA ILE A 148 -16.97 7.63 1.14
C ILE A 148 -17.54 8.08 -0.19
N VAL A 149 -18.46 9.04 -0.16
CA VAL A 149 -19.03 9.63 -1.38
C VAL A 149 -18.46 11.02 -1.60
N ALA A 150 -18.06 11.30 -2.83
CA ALA A 150 -17.51 12.58 -3.22
C ALA A 150 -18.01 13.01 -4.61
N TRP A 151 -17.71 14.24 -4.97
CA TRP A 151 -17.94 14.76 -6.31
C TRP A 151 -16.77 15.60 -6.81
N ILE A 152 -16.49 15.47 -8.11
CA ILE A 152 -15.67 16.39 -8.90
C ILE A 152 -16.64 17.25 -9.71
N GLY A 153 -16.87 18.49 -9.27
CA GLY A 153 -17.99 19.30 -9.76
C GLY A 153 -19.34 18.59 -9.54
N GLU A 154 -20.02 18.22 -10.63
CA GLU A 154 -21.29 17.47 -10.60
C GLU A 154 -21.11 15.95 -10.73
N HIS A 155 -19.90 15.47 -11.01
CA HIS A 155 -19.65 14.05 -11.21
C HIS A 155 -19.46 13.34 -9.87
N LYS A 156 -20.40 12.44 -9.51
CA LYS A 156 -20.38 11.66 -8.27
C LYS A 156 -19.43 10.47 -8.39
N LEU A 157 -18.62 10.25 -7.35
CA LEU A 157 -17.81 9.05 -7.15
C LEU A 157 -18.05 8.43 -5.76
N GLU A 158 -17.78 7.14 -5.65
CA GLU A 158 -17.79 6.40 -4.40
C GLU A 158 -16.41 5.75 -4.21
N ILE A 159 -15.72 6.10 -3.12
CA ILE A 159 -14.55 5.37 -2.64
C ILE A 159 -15.09 4.23 -1.78
N ARG A 160 -14.73 2.98 -2.08
CA ARG A 160 -15.31 1.79 -1.43
C ARG A 160 -14.38 1.11 -0.42
N ASP A 161 -13.14 1.59 -0.37
CA ASP A 161 -12.04 0.88 0.27
C ASP A 161 -11.28 1.87 1.18
N MET A 162 -11.97 2.39 2.20
CA MET A 162 -11.29 3.03 3.33
C MET A 162 -11.22 2.06 4.49
N ASP A 163 -10.02 1.55 4.73
CA ASP A 163 -9.76 0.50 5.70
C ASP A 163 -9.02 1.08 6.92
N VAL A 164 -9.47 0.70 8.11
CA VAL A 164 -8.86 1.09 9.38
C VAL A 164 -8.58 -0.15 10.21
N SER A 165 -7.29 -0.44 10.41
CA SER A 165 -6.81 -1.56 11.22
C SER A 165 -6.54 -1.12 12.66
N PHE A 166 -6.81 -1.99 13.64
CA PHE A 166 -6.66 -1.71 15.07
C PHE A 166 -5.76 -2.73 15.77
N GLY A 167 -5.21 -2.34 16.92
CA GLY A 167 -4.41 -3.24 17.76
C GLY A 167 -2.99 -3.50 17.25
N LEU A 168 -2.56 -2.76 16.24
CA LEU A 168 -1.21 -2.84 15.67
C LEU A 168 -0.18 -2.32 16.66
N LYS A 169 0.93 -3.05 16.82
CA LYS A 169 2.11 -2.54 17.50
C LYS A 169 2.90 -1.65 16.54
N LEU A 170 2.94 -0.35 16.83
CA LEU A 170 3.55 0.65 15.95
C LEU A 170 4.98 0.94 16.39
N GLU A 171 5.88 -0.01 16.16
CA GLU A 171 7.32 0.15 16.38
C GLU A 171 8.09 -0.14 15.08
N PRO A 172 8.82 0.85 14.52
CA PRO A 172 8.96 2.23 15.00
C PRO A 172 7.66 3.06 14.97
N PRO A 173 7.56 4.13 15.79
CA PRO A 173 6.34 4.93 15.93
C PRO A 173 6.00 5.70 14.64
N PRO A 174 4.76 6.20 14.52
CA PRO A 174 4.36 7.06 13.40
C PRO A 174 5.31 8.25 13.22
N GLN A 175 5.62 8.57 11.97
CA GLN A 175 6.50 9.68 11.60
C GLN A 175 5.81 10.65 10.63
N PRO A 176 6.19 11.93 10.63
CA PRO A 176 5.64 12.89 9.68
C PRO A 176 6.15 12.63 8.25
N LEU A 177 5.26 12.83 7.28
CA LEU A 177 5.53 12.66 5.85
C LEU A 177 5.09 13.91 5.09
N LEU A 178 6.00 14.50 4.30
CA LEU A 178 5.63 15.48 3.29
C LEU A 178 5.02 14.73 2.09
N TYR A 179 3.70 14.63 2.07
CA TYR A 179 2.95 13.96 1.02
C TYR A 179 2.91 14.83 -0.23
N ARG A 180 3.38 14.29 -1.37
CA ARG A 180 3.35 14.93 -2.68
C ARG A 180 2.25 14.28 -3.52
N PRO A 181 1.05 14.90 -3.59
CA PRO A 181 -0.06 14.34 -4.35
C PRO A 181 0.19 14.44 -5.85
N ARG A 182 -0.53 13.60 -6.61
CA ARG A 182 -0.66 13.74 -8.07
C ARG A 182 -1.49 14.95 -8.42
N PHE A 183 -2.46 15.30 -7.58
CA PHE A 183 -3.35 16.45 -7.77
C PHE A 183 -3.29 17.44 -6.60
N GLY A 184 -2.92 18.68 -6.90
CA GLY A 184 -2.87 19.78 -5.92
C GLY A 184 -1.51 19.96 -5.25
N ALA A 185 -1.45 20.81 -4.23
CA ALA A 185 -0.21 21.16 -3.55
C ALA A 185 0.22 20.08 -2.53
N PRO A 186 1.53 19.90 -2.30
CA PRO A 186 2.05 19.07 -1.21
C PRO A 186 1.54 19.49 0.17
N PHE A 187 1.39 18.53 1.08
CA PHE A 187 0.92 18.76 2.45
C PHE A 187 1.60 17.81 3.45
N MET A 188 1.63 18.19 4.72
CA MET A 188 2.23 17.38 5.78
C MET A 188 1.20 16.44 6.40
N VAL A 189 1.42 15.12 6.29
CA VAL A 189 0.74 14.11 7.08
C VAL A 189 1.54 13.91 8.36
N GLN A 190 0.97 14.24 9.53
CA GLN A 190 1.72 14.21 10.79
C GLN A 190 2.07 12.80 11.27
N LYS A 191 1.24 11.81 10.89
CA LYS A 191 1.33 10.43 11.36
C LYS A 191 1.25 9.50 10.15
N SER A 192 2.41 9.07 9.67
CA SER A 192 2.59 8.12 8.57
C SER A 192 3.42 6.95 9.03
N VAL A 193 3.19 5.78 8.45
CA VAL A 193 3.98 4.57 8.74
C VAL A 193 5.44 4.74 8.33
N ALA A 194 6.34 4.18 9.14
CA ALA A 194 7.75 4.06 8.79
C ALA A 194 7.97 3.04 7.67
N ALA A 195 9.00 3.25 6.85
CA ALA A 195 9.33 2.33 5.77
C ALA A 195 9.63 0.93 6.31
N GLU A 196 10.32 0.83 7.45
CA GLU A 196 10.70 -0.43 8.08
C GLU A 196 9.47 -1.23 8.53
N LEU A 197 8.51 -0.57 9.18
CA LEU A 197 7.27 -1.22 9.63
C LEU A 197 6.41 -1.63 8.43
N GLN A 198 6.34 -0.78 7.40
CA GLN A 198 5.64 -1.09 6.16
C GLN A 198 6.26 -2.30 5.43
N MET A 199 7.59 -2.41 5.41
CA MET A 199 8.28 -3.59 4.89
C MET A 199 8.00 -4.84 5.72
N ALA A 200 8.01 -4.74 7.05
CA ALA A 200 7.70 -5.87 7.94
C ALA A 200 6.31 -6.43 7.67
N TRP A 201 5.29 -5.58 7.57
CA TRP A 201 3.92 -6.03 7.24
C TRP A 201 3.82 -6.69 5.87
N LYS A 202 4.55 -6.18 4.87
CA LYS A 202 4.58 -6.78 3.52
C LYS A 202 5.32 -8.12 3.50
N LEU A 203 6.43 -8.23 4.23
CA LEU A 203 7.14 -9.49 4.43
C LEU A 203 6.24 -10.50 5.12
N HIS A 204 5.57 -10.11 6.21
CA HIS A 204 4.64 -10.97 6.93
C HIS A 204 3.53 -11.49 5.99
N GLN A 205 2.93 -10.62 5.17
CA GLN A 205 1.94 -11.02 4.18
C GLN A 205 2.51 -12.01 3.16
N CYS A 206 3.78 -11.88 2.75
CA CYS A 206 4.44 -12.91 1.96
C CYS A 206 4.54 -14.28 2.66
N LEU A 207 4.63 -14.32 4.00
CA LEU A 207 4.77 -15.58 4.76
C LEU A 207 3.44 -16.29 5.02
N VAL A 208 2.33 -15.55 5.09
CA VAL A 208 1.01 -16.13 5.40
C VAL A 208 0.20 -16.39 4.14
N ARG A 209 0.19 -15.42 3.22
CA ARG A 209 -0.52 -15.50 1.94
C ARG A 209 0.23 -14.65 0.90
N PRO A 210 1.24 -15.22 0.23
CA PRO A 210 2.00 -14.53 -0.79
C PRO A 210 1.11 -13.79 -1.80
N ARG A 211 1.43 -12.51 -2.02
CA ARG A 211 0.80 -11.65 -3.04
C ARG A 211 1.89 -11.02 -3.90
N PHE A 212 1.67 -10.98 -5.21
CA PHE A 212 2.65 -10.41 -6.13
C PHE A 212 2.84 -8.90 -5.90
N LYS A 213 1.76 -8.18 -5.56
CA LYS A 213 1.84 -6.74 -5.25
C LYS A 213 2.76 -6.42 -4.06
N ASP A 214 2.84 -7.29 -3.05
CA ASP A 214 3.71 -7.07 -1.89
C ASP A 214 5.16 -7.36 -2.21
N MET A 215 5.44 -8.40 -3.02
CA MET A 215 6.79 -8.66 -3.52
C MET A 215 7.29 -7.50 -4.40
N LEU A 216 6.43 -6.96 -5.28
CA LEU A 216 6.72 -5.75 -6.05
C LEU A 216 7.06 -4.57 -5.12
N ASP A 217 6.22 -4.30 -4.13
CA ASP A 217 6.43 -3.18 -3.20
C ASP A 217 7.74 -3.33 -2.41
N LEU A 218 8.06 -4.54 -1.94
CA LEU A 218 9.32 -4.82 -1.25
C LEU A 218 10.54 -4.56 -2.15
N ILE A 219 10.50 -4.99 -3.41
CA ILE A 219 11.59 -4.73 -4.35
C ILE A 219 11.76 -3.22 -4.58
N LEU A 220 10.66 -2.49 -4.79
CA LEU A 220 10.72 -1.04 -5.01
C LEU A 220 11.26 -0.30 -3.78
N LEU A 221 10.82 -0.68 -2.58
CA LEU A 221 11.30 -0.12 -1.31
C LEU A 221 12.79 -0.40 -1.10
N LEU A 222 13.24 -1.64 -1.32
CA LEU A 222 14.65 -2.04 -1.18
C LEU A 222 15.56 -1.38 -2.21
N ARG A 223 15.06 -1.06 -3.41
CA ARG A 223 15.82 -0.32 -4.43
C ARG A 223 16.01 1.15 -4.03
N ALA A 224 14.96 1.78 -3.52
CA ALA A 224 14.94 3.22 -3.25
C ALA A 224 15.50 3.62 -1.87
N ASN A 225 15.54 2.70 -0.91
CA ASN A 225 15.87 3.01 0.48
C ASN A 225 17.06 2.19 1.01
N THR A 226 17.83 2.81 1.90
CA THR A 226 18.66 2.06 2.84
C THR A 226 17.78 1.70 4.03
N VAL A 227 17.77 0.42 4.41
CA VAL A 227 16.81 -0.13 5.38
C VAL A 227 17.55 -0.56 6.64
N ASP A 228 17.03 -0.18 7.81
CA ASP A 228 17.48 -0.79 9.07
C ASP A 228 16.84 -2.18 9.22
N VAL A 229 17.56 -3.20 8.78
CA VAL A 229 17.11 -4.60 8.83
C VAL A 229 16.75 -5.03 10.24
N LYS A 230 17.37 -4.49 11.30
CA LYS A 230 17.05 -4.90 12.67
C LYS A 230 15.66 -4.44 13.08
N LEU A 231 15.26 -3.23 12.66
CA LEU A 231 13.91 -2.71 12.92
C LEU A 231 12.87 -3.51 12.13
N VAL A 232 13.13 -3.78 10.85
CA VAL A 232 12.24 -4.62 10.03
C VAL A 232 12.09 -6.00 10.65
N TRP A 233 13.20 -6.61 11.08
CA TRP A 233 13.20 -7.95 11.66
C TRP A 233 12.44 -8.02 12.98
N THR A 234 12.66 -7.04 13.86
CA THR A 234 11.94 -6.96 15.14
C THR A 234 10.44 -6.84 14.93
N ALA A 235 10.01 -5.97 14.01
CA ALA A 235 8.60 -5.84 13.66
C ALA A 235 8.05 -7.13 13.03
N LEU A 236 8.78 -7.75 12.09
CA LEU A 236 8.35 -9.01 11.46
C LEU A 236 8.21 -10.14 12.48
N GLU A 237 9.13 -10.27 13.44
CA GLU A 237 9.05 -11.27 14.51
C GLU A 237 7.81 -11.06 15.39
N ASP A 238 7.50 -9.80 15.73
CA ASP A 238 6.32 -9.46 16.51
C ASP A 238 5.01 -9.82 15.79
N GLU A 239 4.93 -9.50 14.50
CA GLU A 239 3.80 -9.84 13.62
C GLU A 239 3.64 -11.36 13.48
N CYS A 240 4.72 -12.07 13.16
CA CYS A 240 4.70 -13.53 13.05
C CYS A 240 4.26 -14.20 14.36
N ARG A 241 4.70 -13.66 15.51
CA ARG A 241 4.32 -14.17 16.83
C ARG A 241 2.84 -13.92 17.14
N HIS A 242 2.28 -12.79 16.72
CA HIS A 242 0.86 -12.48 16.89
C HIS A 242 -0.02 -13.49 16.15
N ASP A 243 0.29 -13.72 14.88
CA ASP A 243 -0.49 -14.57 13.96
C ASP A 243 -0.10 -16.05 14.04
N LYS A 244 0.89 -16.39 14.88
CA LYS A 244 1.46 -17.74 15.02
C LYS A 244 2.04 -18.25 13.69
N THR A 245 2.51 -17.34 12.85
CA THR A 245 3.21 -17.62 11.59
C THR A 245 4.63 -18.07 11.90
N PRO A 246 5.07 -19.26 11.44
CA PRO A 246 6.45 -19.69 11.64
C PRO A 246 7.43 -18.78 10.90
N LEU A 247 8.36 -18.16 11.62
CA LEU A 247 9.32 -17.22 11.05
C LEU A 247 10.27 -17.89 10.06
N GLU A 248 10.52 -19.20 10.19
CA GLU A 248 11.32 -19.98 9.25
C GLU A 248 10.77 -19.98 7.82
N HIS A 249 9.49 -19.65 7.63
CA HIS A 249 8.88 -19.44 6.32
C HIS A 249 9.56 -18.30 5.54
N PHE A 250 10.24 -17.37 6.22
CA PHE A 250 11.06 -16.35 5.58
C PHE A 250 12.12 -16.94 4.65
N ASN A 251 12.65 -18.13 4.96
CA ASN A 251 13.63 -18.80 4.12
C ASN A 251 13.09 -19.12 2.72
N TRP A 252 11.77 -19.25 2.53
CA TRP A 252 11.18 -19.44 1.19
C TRP A 252 11.49 -18.28 0.24
N LEU A 253 11.63 -17.06 0.74
CA LEU A 253 12.02 -15.90 -0.06
C LEU A 253 13.51 -16.00 -0.45
N LEU A 254 14.40 -16.28 0.51
CA LEU A 254 15.85 -16.34 0.27
C LEU A 254 16.27 -17.55 -0.57
N ASP A 255 15.63 -18.70 -0.34
CA ASP A 255 15.89 -19.94 -1.07
C ASP A 255 15.13 -20.00 -2.40
N ARG A 256 14.32 -18.97 -2.68
CA ARG A 256 13.54 -18.81 -3.92
C ARG A 256 12.50 -19.92 -4.15
N THR A 257 11.99 -20.47 -3.05
CA THR A 257 10.99 -21.55 -3.03
C THR A 257 9.59 -21.05 -2.64
N ILE A 258 9.37 -19.74 -2.53
CA ILE A 258 8.06 -19.16 -2.19
C ILE A 258 6.93 -19.54 -3.18
N GLY A 259 7.25 -20.02 -4.39
CA GLY A 259 6.26 -20.61 -5.30
C GLY A 259 5.64 -21.92 -4.79
N GLU A 260 6.28 -22.59 -3.85
CA GLU A 260 5.79 -23.84 -3.23
C GLU A 260 4.81 -23.57 -2.08
N HIS A 261 4.64 -22.30 -1.69
CA HIS A 261 3.78 -21.90 -0.58
C HIS A 261 2.35 -22.49 -0.73
N PRO A 262 1.78 -23.15 0.30
CA PRO A 262 0.48 -23.82 0.19
C PRO A 262 -0.68 -22.92 -0.23
N ALA A 263 -0.60 -21.62 0.07
CA ALA A 263 -1.60 -20.64 -0.36
C ALA A 263 -1.78 -20.57 -1.89
N TRP A 264 -0.72 -20.76 -2.69
CA TRP A 264 -0.86 -20.77 -4.15
C TRP A 264 -1.78 -21.89 -4.63
N ARG A 265 -1.60 -23.10 -4.06
CA ARG A 265 -2.48 -24.24 -4.36
C ARG A 265 -3.91 -24.01 -3.88
N ARG A 266 -4.11 -23.34 -2.73
CA ARG A 266 -5.45 -22.99 -2.24
C ARG A 266 -6.16 -22.01 -3.16
N LEU A 267 -5.46 -20.96 -3.62
CA LEU A 267 -6.00 -19.96 -4.55
C LEU A 267 -6.50 -20.58 -5.86
N SER A 268 -5.77 -21.58 -6.36
CA SER A 268 -6.07 -22.21 -7.64
C SER A 268 -6.89 -23.50 -7.53
N ASN A 269 -7.28 -23.92 -6.31
CA ASN A 269 -7.79 -25.28 -6.05
C ASN A 269 -6.87 -26.38 -6.66
N GLY A 270 -5.57 -26.13 -6.63
CA GLY A 270 -4.53 -26.99 -7.20
C GLY A 270 -4.44 -26.99 -8.72
N ARG A 271 -5.20 -26.15 -9.43
CA ARG A 271 -5.25 -26.11 -10.90
C ARG A 271 -4.11 -25.34 -11.54
N TYR A 272 -3.51 -24.42 -10.79
CA TYR A 272 -2.48 -23.52 -11.26
C TYR A 272 -1.34 -23.42 -10.26
N ASP A 273 -0.10 -23.37 -10.74
CA ASP A 273 1.07 -23.06 -9.93
C ASP A 273 1.30 -21.54 -9.79
N ALA A 274 2.31 -21.16 -9.00
CA ALA A 274 2.64 -19.76 -8.75
C ALA A 274 3.10 -19.02 -10.01
N GLY A 275 3.80 -19.70 -10.94
CA GLY A 275 4.26 -19.12 -12.20
C GLY A 275 3.09 -18.82 -13.14
N GLU A 276 2.12 -19.72 -13.23
CA GLU A 276 0.88 -19.52 -13.97
C GLU A 276 0.05 -18.38 -13.37
N CYS A 277 -0.05 -18.32 -12.03
CA CYS A 277 -0.71 -17.21 -11.33
C CYS A 277 -0.01 -15.88 -11.62
N PHE A 278 1.33 -15.86 -11.60
CA PHE A 278 2.12 -14.66 -11.90
C PHE A 278 1.93 -14.20 -13.36
N SER A 279 1.90 -15.14 -14.30
CA SER A 279 1.64 -14.84 -15.72
C SER A 279 0.27 -14.20 -15.91
N VAL A 280 -0.76 -14.68 -15.21
CA VAL A 280 -2.10 -14.07 -15.21
C VAL A 280 -2.07 -12.69 -14.56
N TRP A 281 -1.42 -12.54 -13.40
CA TRP A 281 -1.29 -11.26 -12.70
C TRP A 281 -0.61 -10.18 -13.56
N ARG A 282 0.46 -10.57 -14.27
CA ARG A 282 1.23 -9.70 -15.18
C ARG A 282 0.46 -9.36 -16.46
N SER A 283 -0.51 -10.18 -16.86
CA SER A 283 -1.22 -10.00 -18.11
C SER A 283 -2.40 -9.03 -18.01
N ALA A 284 -2.41 -8.00 -18.85
CA ALA A 284 -3.52 -7.07 -19.08
C ALA A 284 -4.72 -7.70 -19.81
N LEU A 285 -4.52 -8.87 -20.43
CA LEU A 285 -5.59 -9.72 -20.91
C LEU A 285 -5.66 -10.87 -19.93
N ALA A 286 -6.81 -11.10 -19.28
CA ALA A 286 -7.01 -12.28 -18.43
C ALA A 286 -6.70 -13.54 -19.25
N ALA A 287 -5.45 -14.03 -19.19
CA ALA A 287 -4.97 -15.10 -20.05
C ALA A 287 -5.73 -16.41 -19.77
N ASN A 288 -6.43 -16.46 -18.64
CA ASN A 288 -7.48 -17.41 -18.32
C ASN A 288 -8.60 -16.70 -17.54
N GLY A 289 -9.76 -16.48 -18.17
CA GLY A 289 -10.97 -16.00 -17.46
C GLY A 289 -11.47 -16.94 -16.35
N ALA A 290 -10.85 -18.12 -16.20
CA ALA A 290 -11.14 -19.11 -15.16
C ALA A 290 -10.28 -18.96 -13.89
N LEU A 291 -9.16 -18.22 -13.93
CA LEU A 291 -8.30 -17.96 -12.76
C LEU A 291 -8.60 -16.56 -12.23
N GLN A 292 -9.45 -16.48 -11.21
CA GLN A 292 -9.70 -15.24 -10.49
C GLN A 292 -8.69 -15.12 -9.35
N LEU A 293 -7.67 -14.27 -9.54
CA LEU A 293 -6.78 -13.88 -8.45
C LEU A 293 -7.53 -12.98 -7.47
N TRP A 294 -7.19 -13.09 -6.19
CA TRP A 294 -7.73 -12.26 -5.12
C TRP A 294 -6.90 -10.97 -4.95
N GLU A 295 -6.17 -10.57 -6.00
CA GLU A 295 -5.37 -9.35 -6.05
C GLU A 295 -5.51 -8.68 -7.43
N CYS A 296 -5.36 -7.36 -7.47
CA CYS A 296 -5.40 -6.56 -8.69
C CYS A 296 -4.26 -6.96 -9.64
N GLN A 297 -4.48 -6.84 -10.95
CA GLN A 297 -3.47 -7.09 -11.97
C GLN A 297 -2.34 -6.06 -11.90
N LEU A 298 -1.17 -6.39 -12.48
CA LEU A 298 0.00 -5.51 -12.50
C LEU A 298 -0.33 -4.12 -13.06
N THR A 299 -1.14 -4.02 -14.10
CA THR A 299 -1.54 -2.74 -14.73
C THR A 299 -2.43 -1.88 -13.85
N GLU A 300 -3.05 -2.46 -12.82
CA GLU A 300 -3.88 -1.75 -11.85
C GLU A 300 -3.04 -1.26 -10.66
N VAL A 301 -1.82 -1.77 -10.48
CA VAL A 301 -0.93 -1.41 -9.38
C VAL A 301 0.34 -0.67 -9.82
N TYR A 302 0.70 -0.71 -11.11
CA TYR A 302 1.94 -0.13 -11.63
C TYR A 302 1.85 0.38 -13.09
N ILE A 303 2.37 1.60 -13.34
CA ILE A 303 2.41 2.25 -14.65
C ILE A 303 3.71 1.94 -15.41
N GLY A 304 3.59 1.74 -16.73
CA GLY A 304 4.71 1.45 -17.63
C GLY A 304 5.00 -0.05 -17.76
N GLY A 305 3.93 -0.85 -17.76
CA GLY A 305 3.93 -2.30 -17.53
C GLY A 305 4.83 -3.18 -18.40
N ARG A 306 5.01 -4.41 -17.91
CA ARG A 306 5.67 -5.63 -18.42
C ARG A 306 7.12 -5.53 -18.92
N ASP A 307 7.47 -4.53 -19.72
CA ASP A 307 8.78 -4.45 -20.37
C ASP A 307 9.88 -3.96 -19.42
N LEU A 308 9.46 -3.32 -18.31
CA LEU A 308 10.33 -2.79 -17.27
C LEU A 308 10.49 -3.72 -16.07
N LEU A 309 9.78 -4.85 -16.07
CA LEU A 309 9.68 -5.77 -14.94
C LEU A 309 9.90 -7.21 -15.40
N TRP A 310 9.77 -8.13 -14.46
CA TRP A 310 10.03 -9.56 -14.64
C TRP A 310 9.12 -10.20 -15.68
N VAL A 311 9.71 -11.04 -16.52
CA VAL A 311 8.97 -11.88 -17.47
C VAL A 311 8.44 -13.11 -16.73
N GLU A 312 9.30 -13.79 -15.99
CA GLU A 312 8.93 -15.02 -15.27
C GLU A 312 8.92 -14.80 -13.76
N PHE A 313 8.13 -15.60 -13.05
CA PHE A 313 7.98 -15.50 -11.59
C PHE A 313 9.33 -15.70 -10.87
N GLU A 314 10.16 -16.60 -11.37
CA GLU A 314 11.49 -16.88 -10.84
C GLU A 314 12.39 -15.65 -10.88
N GLN A 315 12.20 -14.75 -11.86
CA GLN A 315 12.97 -13.51 -11.95
C GLN A 315 12.56 -12.51 -10.87
N LEU A 316 11.26 -12.39 -10.59
CA LEU A 316 10.73 -11.59 -9.47
C LEU A 316 11.33 -12.07 -8.15
N VAL A 317 11.22 -13.37 -7.89
CA VAL A 317 11.68 -13.97 -6.63
C VAL A 317 13.20 -13.89 -6.51
N ALA A 318 13.95 -14.15 -7.60
CA ALA A 318 15.41 -14.04 -7.60
C ALA A 318 15.88 -12.62 -7.30
N GLU A 319 15.20 -11.60 -7.83
CA GLU A 319 15.54 -10.23 -7.52
C GLU A 319 15.22 -9.87 -6.07
N LEU A 320 14.03 -10.22 -5.58
CA LEU A 320 13.65 -9.98 -4.19
C LEU A 320 14.65 -10.63 -3.22
N ALA A 321 15.01 -11.90 -3.46
CA ALA A 321 16.01 -12.60 -2.67
C ALA A 321 17.35 -11.86 -2.66
N MET A 322 17.85 -11.47 -3.84
CA MET A 322 19.10 -10.72 -3.97
C MET A 322 19.08 -9.38 -3.22
N LEU A 323 17.97 -8.64 -3.29
CA LEU A 323 17.83 -7.36 -2.59
C LEU A 323 17.74 -7.53 -1.07
N LEU A 324 17.05 -8.56 -0.59
CA LEU A 324 16.99 -8.92 0.83
C LEU A 324 18.39 -9.30 1.35
N GLU A 325 19.11 -10.18 0.65
CA GLU A 325 20.47 -10.56 1.01
C GLU A 325 21.41 -9.34 1.02
N ARG A 326 21.31 -8.47 0.01
CA ARG A 326 22.11 -7.24 -0.08
C ARG A 326 21.81 -6.26 1.05
N ALA A 327 20.55 -6.15 1.47
CA ALA A 327 20.16 -5.32 2.61
C ALA A 327 20.68 -5.89 3.95
N GLY A 328 21.05 -7.18 3.99
CA GLY A 328 21.60 -7.84 5.17
C GLY A 328 20.61 -8.77 5.89
N PHE A 329 19.48 -9.10 5.27
CA PHE A 329 18.62 -10.17 5.77
C PHE A 329 19.34 -11.52 5.68
N ALA A 330 19.16 -12.35 6.69
CA ALA A 330 19.81 -13.65 6.79
C ALA A 330 18.77 -14.77 6.96
N ARG A 331 19.21 -16.00 6.69
CA ARG A 331 18.39 -17.19 6.90
C ARG A 331 18.06 -17.37 8.38
N VAL A 332 16.85 -17.82 8.64
CA VAL A 332 16.37 -18.19 9.97
C VAL A 332 16.77 -19.63 10.23
N ALA A 333 17.42 -19.89 11.36
CA ALA A 333 17.70 -21.26 11.77
C ALA A 333 16.39 -22.01 12.02
N PRO A 334 16.27 -23.30 11.64
CA PRO A 334 15.11 -24.10 12.01
C PRO A 334 14.92 -24.06 13.53
N ALA A 335 13.69 -23.85 13.99
CA ALA A 335 13.41 -23.88 15.41
C ALA A 335 13.75 -25.27 15.98
N ASP A 336 14.60 -25.33 17.01
CA ASP A 336 14.81 -26.57 17.77
C ASP A 336 13.47 -27.02 18.33
N SER A 337 13.06 -28.24 18.00
CA SER A 337 11.74 -28.83 18.27
C SER A 337 11.40 -28.99 19.77
N ALA A 338 12.25 -28.48 20.67
CA ALA A 338 12.20 -28.70 22.12
C ALA A 338 11.70 -27.50 22.94
N SER A 339 11.40 -26.33 22.35
CA SER A 339 11.13 -25.12 23.14
C SER A 339 9.75 -24.45 22.96
N VAL A 340 8.81 -25.07 22.24
CA VAL A 340 7.47 -24.48 22.06
C VAL A 340 6.47 -25.05 23.10
N GLN A 341 6.68 -24.70 24.36
CA GLN A 341 5.62 -24.66 25.37
C GLN A 341 5.78 -23.42 26.25
N GLN A 342 5.68 -22.23 25.64
CA GLN A 342 5.27 -21.05 26.40
C GLN A 342 3.76 -20.89 26.24
N ARG A 343 3.04 -21.13 27.34
CA ARG A 343 1.62 -20.77 27.47
C ARG A 343 1.50 -19.25 27.32
N VAL A 344 1.01 -18.81 26.17
CA VAL A 344 0.57 -17.44 25.95
C VAL A 344 -0.90 -17.36 26.41
N ALA A 345 -1.21 -16.35 27.22
CA ALA A 345 -2.59 -16.04 27.59
C ALA A 345 -3.38 -15.69 26.32
N PRO A 346 -4.66 -16.09 26.21
CA PRO A 346 -5.45 -15.80 25.02
C PRO A 346 -5.47 -14.29 24.74
N PRO A 347 -5.52 -13.86 23.46
CA PRO A 347 -5.85 -12.47 23.16
C PRO A 347 -7.13 -12.13 23.93
N SER A 348 -7.15 -10.98 24.60
CA SER A 348 -8.31 -10.60 25.41
C SER A 348 -9.54 -10.59 24.50
N ALA A 349 -10.49 -11.48 24.76
CA ALA A 349 -11.80 -11.54 24.11
C ALA A 349 -12.49 -10.15 24.03
N SER A 350 -12.06 -9.18 24.86
CA SER A 350 -12.59 -7.84 24.90
C SER A 350 -12.46 -7.02 23.61
N LEU A 351 -11.41 -7.16 22.77
CA LEU A 351 -11.27 -6.27 21.60
C LEU A 351 -12.23 -6.68 20.46
N ILE A 352 -12.22 -7.97 20.10
CA ILE A 352 -13.14 -8.53 19.10
C ILE A 352 -14.59 -8.45 19.60
N ASP A 353 -14.87 -8.74 20.88
CA ASP A 353 -16.22 -8.56 21.44
C ASP A 353 -16.65 -7.08 21.50
N THR A 354 -15.72 -6.14 21.61
CA THR A 354 -16.01 -4.69 21.56
C THR A 354 -16.31 -4.24 20.14
N LEU A 355 -15.56 -4.73 19.15
CA LEU A 355 -15.80 -4.45 17.73
C LEU A 355 -17.08 -5.15 17.19
N ALA A 356 -17.39 -6.36 17.68
CA ALA A 356 -18.64 -7.06 17.35
C ALA A 356 -19.85 -6.38 18.01
N ARG A 357 -19.73 -5.90 19.26
CA ARG A 357 -20.76 -5.06 19.90
C ARG A 357 -20.91 -3.69 19.24
N TRP A 358 -19.86 -3.19 18.59
CA TRP A 358 -19.86 -1.93 17.86
C TRP A 358 -20.71 -1.98 16.59
N ILE A 359 -20.67 -3.06 15.81
CA ILE A 359 -21.37 -3.17 14.52
C ILE A 359 -22.85 -3.59 14.68
N GLY A 360 -23.22 -4.16 15.83
CA GLY A 360 -24.59 -4.61 16.12
C GLY A 360 -25.61 -3.52 16.48
N ARG A 361 -25.22 -2.25 16.62
CA ARG A 361 -26.16 -1.15 16.89
C ARG A 361 -26.64 -0.53 15.58
N ARG A 362 -27.72 -1.10 15.04
CA ARG A 362 -28.67 -0.34 14.21
C ARG A 362 -29.59 0.40 15.16
N ASP A 363 -29.49 1.73 15.18
CA ASP A 363 -30.62 2.57 15.56
C ASP A 363 -31.38 2.97 14.29
#